data_AF-A0A1M3NSH6-F1
#
_entry.id   AF-A0A1M3NSH6-F1
#
_cell.length_a   1.000
_cell.length_b   1.000
_cell.length_c   1.000
_cell.angle_alpha   90.00
_cell.angle_beta   90.00
_cell.angle_gamma   90.00
#
_symmetry.space_group_name_H-M   'P 1'
#
loop_
_entity.id
_entity.type
_entity.pdbx_description
1 polymer ?
#
loop_
_entity_poly.entity_id
_entity_poly.type
_entity_poly.pdbx_seq_one_letter_code
_entity_poly.pdbx_strand_id
1 'polypeptide(L)'
;MTAQRLVMEADLHAYVDGELSGRDVSAVRAHLAQDEAAAARAARWAEQRDAMRARLAPVADEALPLRLRIARMKAASDREDRGKFLFAFGFVAGFGLGVAIVGALLLRL
;
A
#
# COMPACT_ATOMS: atom_id res chain seq x y z
N MET A 1 -2.86 30.95 1.71
CA MET A 1 -1.47 30.81 2.16
C MET A 1 -1.17 29.32 2.25
N THR A 2 -0.52 28.74 1.24
CA THR A 2 -0.10 27.33 1.29
C THR A 2 1.03 27.23 2.31
N ALA A 3 0.78 26.59 3.45
CA ALA A 3 1.81 26.34 4.45
C ALA A 3 2.99 25.61 3.77
N GLN A 4 4.20 26.15 3.91
CA GLN A 4 5.42 25.48 3.49
C GLN A 4 5.56 24.23 4.36
N ARG A 5 5.44 23.04 3.77
CA ARG A 5 5.64 21.78 4.48
C ARG A 5 7.11 21.71 4.92
N LEU A 6 7.34 21.57 6.22
CA LEU A 6 8.68 21.32 6.75
C LEU A 6 9.14 19.92 6.30
N VAL A 7 10.39 19.83 5.86
CA VAL A 7 11.02 18.56 5.47
C VAL A 7 11.77 18.00 6.67
N MET A 8 11.41 16.79 7.07
CA MET A 8 12.02 16.07 8.18
C MET A 8 12.93 14.95 7.67
N GLU A 9 13.77 14.40 8.54
CA GLU A 9 14.67 13.30 8.18
C GLU A 9 13.92 12.06 7.65
N ALA A 10 12.75 11.75 8.21
CA ALA A 10 11.89 10.68 7.71
C ALA A 10 11.46 10.90 6.24
N ASP A 11 11.28 12.15 5.81
CA ASP A 11 10.97 12.48 4.42
C ASP A 11 12.17 12.27 3.50
N LEU A 12 13.39 12.50 4.01
CA LEU A 12 14.61 12.21 3.25
C LEU A 12 14.79 10.70 3.05
N HIS A 13 14.52 9.90 4.07
CA HIS A 13 14.49 8.44 3.94
C HIS A 13 13.41 7.98 2.97
N ALA A 14 12.17 8.48 3.10
CA ALA A 14 11.10 8.17 2.16
C ALA A 14 11.43 8.60 0.72
N TYR A 15 12.13 9.72 0.55
CA TYR A 15 12.63 10.17 -0.76
C TYR A 15 13.67 9.21 -1.33
N VAL A 16 14.63 8.80 -0.50
CA VAL A 16 15.65 7.80 -0.87
C VAL A 16 14.99 6.46 -1.19
N ASP A 17 13.97 6.03 -0.46
CA ASP A 17 13.32 4.73 -0.70
C ASP A 17 12.33 4.77 -1.88
N GLY A 18 11.97 5.96 -2.36
CA GLY A 18 11.01 6.15 -3.47
C GLY A 18 9.54 6.09 -3.04
N GLU A 19 9.27 6.27 -1.75
CA GLU A 19 7.95 6.12 -1.12
C GLU A 19 7.15 7.44 -1.07
N LEU A 20 7.72 8.55 -1.54
CA LEU A 20 7.03 9.84 -1.60
C LEU A 20 6.15 9.99 -2.84
N SER A 21 5.04 10.72 -2.72
CA SER A 21 4.11 10.99 -3.82
C SER A 21 3.92 12.49 -4.11
N GLY A 22 3.80 12.83 -5.40
CA GLY A 22 3.38 14.15 -5.89
C GLY A 22 4.04 15.35 -5.19
N ARG A 23 3.24 16.08 -4.40
CA ARG A 23 3.68 17.31 -3.72
C ARG A 23 4.81 17.07 -2.71
N ASP A 24 4.89 15.90 -2.09
CA ASP A 24 5.92 15.63 -1.08
C ASP A 24 7.30 15.50 -1.73
N VAL A 25 7.39 14.85 -2.91
CA VAL A 25 8.64 14.78 -3.69
C VAL A 25 9.15 16.17 -4.06
N SER A 26 8.24 17.07 -4.46
CA SER A 26 8.61 18.43 -4.87
C SER A 26 9.16 19.25 -3.71
N ALA A 27 8.57 19.12 -2.51
CA ALA A 27 9.02 19.81 -1.30
C ALA A 27 10.40 19.31 -0.86
N VAL A 28 10.62 17.98 -0.86
CA VAL A 28 11.92 17.40 -0.50
C VAL A 28 12.99 17.79 -1.52
N ARG A 29 12.69 17.76 -2.82
CA ARG A 29 13.65 18.19 -3.85
C ARG A 29 14.06 19.65 -3.69
N ALA A 30 13.11 20.54 -3.39
CA ALA A 30 13.40 21.95 -3.13
C ALA A 30 14.29 22.12 -1.89
N HIS A 31 14.02 21.36 -0.82
CA HIS A 31 14.85 21.37 0.39
C HIS A 31 16.28 20.86 0.12
N LEU A 32 16.43 19.75 -0.60
CA LEU A 32 17.74 19.20 -0.97
C LEU A 32 18.55 20.14 -1.88
N ALA A 33 17.90 20.97 -2.69
CA ALA A 33 18.56 21.98 -3.51
C ALA A 33 19.08 23.18 -2.70
N GLN A 34 18.56 23.39 -1.49
CA GLN A 34 18.92 24.51 -0.61
C GLN A 34 19.86 24.08 0.54
N ASP A 35 19.85 22.80 0.92
CA ASP A 35 20.69 22.24 1.99
C ASP A 35 21.62 21.15 1.44
N GLU A 36 22.86 21.52 1.16
CA GLU A 36 23.91 20.62 0.66
C GLU A 36 24.25 19.50 1.65
N ALA A 37 24.16 19.76 2.97
CA ALA A 37 24.43 18.76 3.98
C ALA A 37 23.33 17.69 3.99
N ALA A 38 22.06 18.08 3.82
CA ALA A 38 20.95 17.14 3.64
C ALA A 38 21.10 16.34 2.34
N ALA A 39 21.50 16.98 1.25
CA ALA A 39 21.77 16.30 -0.02
C ALA A 39 22.89 15.25 0.09
N ALA A 40 23.98 15.59 0.78
CA ALA A 40 25.08 14.66 1.02
C ALA A 40 24.65 13.46 1.88
N ARG A 41 23.80 13.66 2.89
CA ARG A 41 23.23 12.55 3.69
C ARG A 41 22.34 11.65 2.84
N ALA A 42 21.43 12.23 2.06
CA ALA A 42 20.53 11.48 1.18
C ALA A 42 21.30 10.66 0.13
N ALA A 43 22.36 11.22 -0.45
CA ALA A 43 23.23 10.52 -1.38
C ALA A 43 23.91 9.30 -0.73
N ARG A 44 24.47 9.44 0.48
CA ARG A 44 25.07 8.33 1.23
C ARG A 44 24.07 7.21 1.51
N TRP A 45 22.84 7.54 1.88
CA TRP A 45 21.79 6.53 2.09
C TRP A 45 21.39 5.84 0.79
N ALA A 46 21.32 6.57 -0.33
CA ALA A 46 21.05 5.99 -1.64
C ALA A 46 22.15 5.00 -2.06
N GLU A 47 23.43 5.34 -1.84
CA GLU A 47 24.56 4.44 -2.07
C GLU A 47 24.46 3.16 -1.22
N GLN A 48 24.09 3.29 0.05
CA GLN A 48 23.89 2.14 0.95
C GLN A 48 22.73 1.25 0.47
N ARG A 49 21.60 1.85 0.10
CA ARG A 49 20.44 1.15 -0.47
C ARG A 49 20.84 0.37 -1.72
N ASP A 50 21.60 0.99 -2.62
CA ASP A 50 22.00 0.38 -3.89
C ASP A 50 23.03 -0.74 -3.67
N ALA A 51 23.96 -0.56 -2.73
CA ALA A 51 24.88 -1.61 -2.33
C ALA A 51 24.14 -2.83 -1.74
N MET A 52 23.11 -2.61 -0.91
CA MET A 52 22.28 -3.70 -0.38
C MET A 52 21.50 -4.39 -1.49
N ARG A 53 20.86 -3.64 -2.40
CA ARG A 53 20.15 -4.22 -3.55
C ARG A 53 21.07 -5.05 -4.43
N ALA A 54 22.27 -4.56 -4.73
CA ALA A 54 23.24 -5.30 -5.54
C ALA A 54 23.67 -6.61 -4.87
N ARG A 55 23.94 -6.60 -3.56
CA ARG A 55 24.35 -7.80 -2.80
C ARG A 55 23.23 -8.82 -2.66
N LEU A 56 21.98 -8.37 -2.58
CA LEU A 56 20.80 -9.22 -2.41
C LEU A 56 20.10 -9.57 -3.73
N ALA A 57 20.52 -9.00 -4.86
CA ALA A 57 19.96 -9.31 -6.17
C ALA A 57 19.95 -10.83 -6.46
N PRO A 58 21.02 -11.61 -6.19
CA PRO A 58 20.99 -13.05 -6.43
C PRO A 58 19.93 -13.80 -5.60
N VAL A 59 19.62 -13.31 -4.39
CA VAL A 59 18.62 -13.91 -3.51
C VAL A 59 17.21 -13.72 -4.08
N ALA A 60 16.97 -12.61 -4.80
CA ALA A 60 15.69 -12.37 -5.46
C ALA A 60 15.42 -13.32 -6.63
N ASP A 61 16.48 -13.88 -7.23
CA ASP A 61 16.40 -14.81 -8.35
C ASP A 61 16.28 -16.29 -7.91
N GLU A 62 16.41 -16.56 -6.61
CA GLU A 62 16.26 -17.91 -6.07
C GLU A 62 14.80 -18.42 -6.20
N ALA A 63 14.66 -19.71 -6.52
CA ALA A 63 13.35 -20.34 -6.58
C ALA A 63 12.67 -20.29 -5.20
N LEU A 64 11.45 -19.76 -5.14
CA LEU A 64 10.68 -19.70 -3.90
C LEU A 64 10.52 -21.10 -3.28
N PRO A 65 10.93 -21.31 -2.02
CA PRO A 65 10.73 -22.56 -1.31
C PRO A 65 9.30 -23.07 -1.38
N LEU A 66 9.12 -24.39 -1.54
CA LEU A 66 7.80 -25.01 -1.70
C LEU A 66 6.82 -24.63 -0.57
N ARG A 67 7.30 -24.55 0.68
CA ARG A 67 6.51 -24.10 1.85
C ARG A 67 5.92 -22.69 1.67
N LEU A 68 6.67 -21.76 1.06
CA LEU A 68 6.21 -20.39 0.80
C LEU A 68 5.25 -20.36 -0.38
N ARG A 69 5.47 -21.19 -1.40
CA ARG A 69 4.52 -21.35 -2.52
C ARG A 69 3.16 -21.85 -2.05
N ILE A 70 3.14 -22.90 -1.22
CA ILE A 70 1.89 -23.45 -0.65
C ILE A 70 1.20 -22.41 0.25
N ALA A 71 1.94 -21.72 1.11
CA ALA A 71 1.39 -20.66 1.95
C ALA A 71 0.76 -19.53 1.11
N ARG A 72 1.41 -19.13 0.00
CA ARG A 72 0.87 -18.13 -0.93
C ARG A 72 -0.41 -18.60 -1.62
N MET A 73 -0.47 -19.86 -2.05
CA MET A 73 -1.67 -20.44 -2.65
C MET A 73 -2.84 -20.45 -1.67
N LYS A 74 -2.59 -20.87 -0.42
CA LYS A 74 -3.61 -20.86 0.64
C LYS A 74 -4.11 -19.45 0.93
N ALA A 75 -3.19 -18.49 1.09
CA ALA A 75 -3.54 -17.10 1.36
C ALA A 75 -4.34 -16.44 0.21
N ALA A 76 -4.12 -16.86 -1.04
CA ALA A 76 -4.93 -16.42 -2.18
C ALA A 76 -6.34 -17.00 -2.12
N SER A 77 -6.49 -18.29 -1.83
CA SER A 77 -7.80 -18.95 -1.64
C SER A 77 -8.61 -18.30 -0.50
N ASP A 78 -7.97 -18.04 0.64
CA ASP A 78 -8.62 -17.43 1.81
C ASP A 78 -9.13 -15.99 1.54
N ARG A 79 -8.57 -15.28 0.55
CA ARG A 79 -9.04 -13.95 0.14
C ARG A 79 -10.29 -14.05 -0.74
N GLU A 80 -10.34 -15.01 -1.66
CA GLU A 80 -11.51 -15.22 -2.52
C GLU A 80 -12.72 -15.68 -1.70
N ASP A 81 -12.53 -16.61 -0.77
CA ASP A 81 -13.64 -17.16 0.00
C ASP A 81 -14.24 -16.09 0.94
N ARG A 82 -13.42 -15.24 1.56
CA ARG A 82 -13.91 -14.08 2.33
C ARG A 82 -14.72 -13.10 1.46
N GLY A 83 -14.31 -12.87 0.21
CA GLY A 83 -15.07 -12.03 -0.73
C GLY A 83 -16.43 -12.63 -1.06
N LYS A 84 -16.51 -13.95 -1.25
CA LYS A 84 -17.78 -14.67 -1.49
C LYS A 84 -18.69 -14.66 -0.27
N PHE A 85 -18.16 -14.85 0.93
CA PHE A 85 -18.94 -14.76 2.17
C PHE A 85 -19.53 -13.36 2.39
N LEU A 86 -18.76 -12.29 2.15
CA LEU A 86 -19.26 -10.91 2.25
C LEU A 86 -20.36 -10.62 1.21
N PHE A 87 -20.22 -11.11 -0.02
CA PHE A 87 -21.27 -11.00 -1.05
C PHE A 87 -22.53 -11.81 -0.69
N ALA A 88 -22.38 -13.02 -0.16
CA ALA A 88 -23.49 -13.87 0.25
C ALA A 88 -24.29 -13.26 1.41
N PHE A 89 -23.62 -12.69 2.42
CA PHE A 89 -24.27 -11.96 3.51
C PHE A 89 -25.00 -10.70 2.99
N GLY A 90 -24.40 -9.94 2.07
CA GLY A 90 -25.04 -8.78 1.46
C GLY A 90 -26.29 -9.15 0.66
N PHE A 91 -26.28 -10.29 -0.04
CA PHE A 91 -27.43 -10.76 -0.81
C PHE A 91 -28.59 -11.22 0.10
N VAL A 92 -28.31 -11.96 1.17
CA VAL A 92 -29.35 -12.40 2.13
C VAL A 92 -29.94 -11.21 2.91
N ALA A 93 -29.11 -10.26 3.34
CA ALA A 93 -29.58 -9.05 4.02
C ALA A 93 -30.39 -8.12 3.07
N GLY A 94 -29.95 -7.97 1.82
CA GLY A 94 -30.65 -7.16 0.81
C GLY A 94 -31.98 -7.77 0.36
N PHE A 95 -32.04 -9.10 0.16
CA PHE A 95 -33.27 -9.78 -0.25
C PHE A 95 -34.31 -9.82 0.88
N GLY A 96 -33.87 -10.00 2.14
CA GLY A 96 -34.75 -9.94 3.31
C GLY A 96 -35.41 -8.57 3.51
N LEU A 97 -34.69 -7.48 3.25
CA LEU A 97 -35.25 -6.12 3.34
C LEU A 97 -36.26 -5.84 2.19
N GLY A 98 -35.98 -6.33 0.98
CA GLY A 98 -36.85 -6.16 -0.18
C GLY A 98 -38.19 -6.88 -0.05
N VAL A 99 -38.21 -8.10 0.48
CA VAL A 99 -39.46 -8.87 0.70
C VAL A 99 -40.32 -8.24 1.79
N ALA A 100 -39.72 -7.71 2.86
CA ALA A 100 -40.47 -7.07 3.94
C ALA A 100 -41.16 -5.77 3.49
N ILE A 101 -40.51 -4.98 2.63
CA ILE A 101 -41.09 -3.72 2.11
C ILE A 101 -42.24 -4.02 1.12
N VAL A 102 -42.09 -5.02 0.24
CA VAL A 102 -43.15 -5.40 -0.71
C VAL A 102 -44.33 -6.08 0.00
N GLY A 103 -44.07 -6.94 1.00
CA GLY A 103 -45.11 -7.57 1.80
C GLY A 103 -45.92 -6.58 2.62
N ALA A 104 -45.28 -5.55 3.18
CA ALA A 104 -45.95 -4.49 3.92
C ALA A 104 -46.82 -3.57 3.03
N LEU A 105 -46.52 -3.48 1.73
CA LEU A 105 -47.31 -2.71 0.77
C LEU A 105 -48.53 -3.51 0.26
N LEU A 106 -48.42 -4.83 0.15
CA LEU A 106 -49.51 -5.72 -0.28
C LEU A 106 -50.57 -5.97 0.80
N LEU A 107 -50.22 -5.92 2.09
CA LEU A 107 -51.18 -6.06 3.19
C LEU A 107 -52.03 -4.80 3.46
N ARG A 108 -51.80 -3.72 2.71
CA ARG A 108 -52.45 -2.41 2.90
C ARG A 108 -53.41 -2.03 1.78
N LEU A 109 -53.73 -2.95 0.87
CA LEU A 109 -54.72 -2.80 -0.21
C LEU A 109 -56.00 -3.59 0.11
#